data_AF-W4VMN3-F1
#
_entry.id   AF-W4VMN3-F1
#
_cell.length_a   1.000
_cell.length_b   1.000
_cell.length_c   1.000
_cell.angle_alpha   90.00
_cell.angle_beta   90.00
_cell.angle_gamma   90.00
#
_symmetry.space_group_name_H-M   'P 1'
#
loop_
_entity.id
_entity.type
_entity.pdbx_description
1 polymer ?
#
loop_
_entity_poly.entity_id
_entity_poly.type
_entity_poly.pdbx_seq_one_letter_code
_entity_poly.pdbx_strand_id
1 'polypeptide(L)'
;MKTWNQLFIRHGWNVQKNEGNVFDCQMETKENVEFLQKNLEALGVSYWMEGSNLILADKPVAECEWIKILDFPNRGRGEGLWFEPGQEDPKVEELDTYICGIVRQFNRLGFHTKGSCDGHGKRSPHVMVKKEKDIDQLAGMLLALGLKRVYYREQRNSYCIYLHAQKNELLDLAEKMSLIEEHWLELGLEYIKEQMFYLSLEGGLLTIPGTSGDESLVREFVKEKLQPFVDNISTDRHGNLLAEKTYNSGNGPTILLNAHLDTVVEINADRKISKIDSIWTSSEGILGADDRAGVAILLNIAESLVHSSFSGKVKYIFTIEEERGLIGARNLDDYFLWGNRCCNRRRSKR
;
A
#
# COMPACT_ATOMS: atom_id res chain seq x y z
N MET A 1 1.70 -0.21 -12.60
CA MET A 1 2.17 1.19 -12.76
C MET A 1 1.43 2.05 -11.76
N LYS A 2 2.10 3.01 -11.12
CA LYS A 2 1.46 3.91 -10.14
C LYS A 2 0.66 5.00 -10.86
N THR A 3 -0.43 5.44 -10.24
CA THR A 3 -1.22 6.59 -10.71
C THR A 3 -0.50 7.92 -10.42
N TRP A 4 -0.90 9.01 -11.08
CA TRP A 4 -0.38 10.34 -10.78
C TRP A 4 -0.54 10.72 -9.31
N ASN A 5 -1.70 10.43 -8.72
CA ASN A 5 -1.96 10.67 -7.30
C ASN A 5 -0.97 9.93 -6.39
N GLN A 6 -0.69 8.65 -6.69
CA GLN A 6 0.29 7.87 -5.95
C GLN A 6 1.70 8.47 -6.10
N LEU A 7 2.12 8.85 -7.31
CA LEU A 7 3.43 9.49 -7.52
C LEU A 7 3.55 10.79 -6.71
N PHE A 8 2.51 11.62 -6.68
CA PHE A 8 2.52 12.88 -5.92
C PHE A 8 2.61 12.64 -4.41
N ILE A 9 1.76 11.76 -3.86
CA ILE A 9 1.74 11.43 -2.43
C ILE A 9 3.09 10.83 -1.98
N ARG A 10 3.60 9.84 -2.73
CA ARG A 10 4.84 9.13 -2.39
C ARG A 10 6.05 10.06 -2.34
N HIS A 11 6.00 11.15 -3.11
CA HIS A 11 7.07 12.13 -3.19
C HIS A 11 6.75 13.48 -2.52
N GLY A 12 5.70 13.53 -1.68
CA GLY A 12 5.51 14.60 -0.71
C GLY A 12 4.57 15.74 -1.10
N TRP A 13 3.93 15.68 -2.27
CA TRP A 13 2.91 16.66 -2.63
C TRP A 13 1.58 16.33 -1.98
N ASN A 14 1.00 17.31 -1.31
CA ASN A 14 -0.32 17.22 -0.69
C ASN A 14 -1.36 17.86 -1.62
N VAL A 15 -1.69 17.14 -2.70
CA VAL A 15 -2.70 17.55 -3.67
C VAL A 15 -3.92 16.66 -3.56
N GLN A 16 -5.12 17.24 -3.65
CA GLN A 16 -6.36 16.48 -3.59
C GLN A 16 -6.76 16.05 -4.99
N LYS A 17 -6.84 14.74 -5.23
CA LYS A 17 -7.33 14.22 -6.51
C LYS A 17 -8.85 14.44 -6.61
N ASN A 18 -9.28 15.10 -7.68
CA ASN A 18 -10.67 15.20 -8.09
C ASN A 18 -11.00 14.07 -9.11
N GLU A 19 -11.85 14.35 -10.10
CA GLU A 19 -12.16 13.39 -11.15
C GLU A 19 -11.04 13.29 -12.19
N GLY A 20 -10.79 12.07 -12.67
CA GLY A 20 -9.76 11.82 -13.70
C GLY A 20 -8.35 12.21 -13.25
N ASN A 21 -7.71 13.07 -14.04
CA ASN A 21 -6.36 13.59 -13.83
C ASN A 21 -6.36 15.07 -13.40
N VAL A 22 -7.36 15.46 -12.61
CA VAL A 22 -7.50 16.80 -12.04
C VAL A 22 -7.09 16.77 -10.57
N PHE A 23 -6.20 17.67 -10.16
CA PHE A 23 -5.65 17.75 -8.82
C PHE A 23 -5.80 19.17 -8.26
N ASP A 24 -6.50 19.32 -7.14
CA ASP A 24 -6.58 20.59 -6.44
C ASP A 24 -5.32 20.82 -5.59
N CYS A 25 -4.63 21.92 -5.88
CA CYS A 25 -3.40 22.35 -5.20
C CYS A 25 -3.66 23.44 -4.15
N GLN A 26 -4.91 23.75 -3.78
CA GLN A 26 -5.23 24.82 -2.83
C GLN A 26 -4.54 24.65 -1.46
N MET A 27 -4.34 23.41 -1.02
CA MET A 27 -3.71 23.07 0.25
C MET A 27 -2.18 22.92 0.17
N GLU A 28 -1.58 23.24 -0.98
CA GLU A 28 -0.14 23.13 -1.21
C GLU A 28 0.51 24.51 -1.36
N THR A 29 1.78 24.62 -0.98
CA THR A 29 2.50 25.90 -1.08
C THR A 29 2.83 26.24 -2.53
N LYS A 30 2.92 27.54 -2.83
CA LYS A 30 3.25 28.02 -4.17
C LYS A 30 4.59 27.45 -4.66
N GLU A 31 5.59 27.41 -3.80
CA GLU A 31 6.92 26.87 -4.10
C GLU A 31 6.86 25.37 -4.44
N ASN A 32 6.06 24.60 -3.71
CA ASN A 32 5.90 23.16 -3.97
C ASN A 32 5.14 22.90 -5.28
N VAL A 33 4.16 23.74 -5.63
CA VAL A 33 3.45 23.68 -6.93
C VAL A 33 4.39 24.05 -8.08
N GLU A 34 5.17 25.12 -7.94
CA GLU A 34 6.17 25.52 -8.95
C GLU A 34 7.22 24.41 -9.17
N PHE A 35 7.67 23.77 -8.08
CA PHE A 35 8.56 22.62 -8.18
C PHE A 35 7.87 21.44 -8.88
N LEU A 36 6.60 21.14 -8.59
CA LEU A 36 5.85 20.09 -9.29
C LEU A 36 5.79 20.36 -10.80
N GLN A 37 5.42 21.57 -11.19
CA GLN A 37 5.30 22.02 -12.58
C GLN A 37 6.63 21.86 -13.33
N LYS A 38 7.74 22.34 -12.75
CA LYS A 38 9.09 22.18 -13.32
C LYS A 38 9.45 20.72 -13.59
N ASN A 39 9.06 19.80 -12.71
CA ASN A 39 9.32 18.37 -12.90
C ASN A 39 8.43 17.74 -13.99
N LEU A 40 7.18 18.17 -14.10
CA LEU A 40 6.28 17.77 -15.18
C LEU A 40 6.79 18.24 -16.56
N GLU A 41 7.28 19.49 -16.64
CA GLU A 41 7.90 20.04 -17.86
C GLU A 41 9.15 19.26 -18.27
N ALA A 42 10.01 18.91 -17.30
CA ALA A 42 11.21 18.12 -17.56
C ALA A 42 10.92 16.72 -18.10
N LEU A 43 9.74 16.17 -17.81
CA LEU A 43 9.26 14.90 -18.36
C LEU A 43 8.50 15.05 -19.68
N GLY A 44 8.24 16.28 -20.12
CA GLY A 44 7.42 16.55 -21.30
C GLY A 44 5.94 16.20 -21.10
N VAL A 45 5.46 16.19 -19.86
CA VAL A 45 4.05 15.96 -19.54
C VAL A 45 3.25 17.22 -19.84
N SER A 46 2.19 17.10 -20.62
CA SER A 46 1.29 18.20 -20.96
C SER A 46 0.34 18.46 -19.80
N TYR A 47 0.37 19.69 -19.27
CA TYR A 47 -0.50 20.12 -18.18
C TYR A 47 -0.95 21.58 -18.36
N TRP A 48 -2.01 21.96 -17.66
CA TRP A 48 -2.41 23.37 -17.49
C TRP A 48 -3.01 23.59 -16.10
N MET A 49 -3.03 24.85 -15.68
CA MET A 49 -3.67 25.28 -14.44
C MET A 49 -5.02 25.95 -14.73
N GLU A 50 -6.05 25.58 -13.98
CA GLU A 50 -7.34 26.25 -13.95
C GLU A 50 -7.67 26.66 -12.51
N GLY A 51 -7.37 27.91 -12.15
CA GLY A 51 -7.41 28.34 -10.75
C GLY A 51 -6.36 27.61 -9.91
N SER A 52 -6.80 26.90 -8.87
CA SER A 52 -5.93 26.01 -8.05
C SER A 52 -5.80 24.59 -8.61
N ASN A 53 -6.55 24.24 -9.66
CA ASN A 53 -6.54 22.89 -10.22
C ASN A 53 -5.40 22.71 -11.22
N LEU A 54 -4.58 21.70 -11.00
CA LEU A 54 -3.62 21.15 -11.95
C LEU A 54 -4.29 20.03 -12.76
N ILE A 55 -4.28 20.15 -14.08
CA ILE A 55 -4.91 19.19 -14.99
C ILE A 55 -3.83 18.55 -15.86
N LEU A 56 -3.74 17.21 -15.85
CA LEU A 56 -2.75 16.45 -16.62
C LEU A 56 -3.42 15.71 -17.79
N ALA A 57 -2.96 15.95 -19.01
CA ALA A 57 -3.48 15.26 -20.19
C ALA A 57 -2.93 13.83 -20.34
N ASP A 58 -1.68 13.63 -19.94
CA ASP A 58 -0.98 12.37 -20.20
C ASP A 58 -1.24 11.31 -19.11
N LYS A 59 -1.05 10.05 -19.51
CA LYS A 59 -1.05 8.93 -18.57
C LYS A 59 0.15 9.03 -17.62
N PRO A 60 0.05 8.46 -16.41
CA PRO A 60 1.16 8.40 -15.46
C PRO A 60 2.41 7.76 -16.09
N VAL A 61 3.55 8.39 -15.87
CA VAL A 61 4.87 7.86 -16.26
C VAL A 61 5.28 6.71 -15.35
N ALA A 62 6.31 5.95 -15.75
CA ALA A 62 6.88 4.95 -14.87
C ALA A 62 7.54 5.62 -13.64
N GLU A 63 7.35 5.05 -12.44
CA GLU A 63 7.89 5.62 -11.19
C GLU A 63 9.42 5.78 -11.24
N CYS A 64 10.14 4.90 -11.95
CA CYS A 64 11.57 5.02 -12.13
C CYS A 64 11.98 6.21 -13.03
N GLU A 65 11.14 6.64 -13.97
CA GLU A 65 11.37 7.84 -14.78
C GLU A 65 11.07 9.10 -14.00
N TRP A 66 9.98 9.08 -13.22
CA TRP A 66 9.64 10.13 -12.26
C TRP A 66 10.79 10.37 -11.27
N ILE A 67 11.29 9.31 -10.63
CA ILE A 67 12.39 9.38 -9.67
C ILE A 67 13.68 9.92 -10.32
N LYS A 68 13.98 9.61 -11.58
CA LYS A 68 15.21 10.10 -12.24
C LYS A 68 15.26 11.62 -12.34
N ILE A 69 14.11 12.27 -12.54
CA ILE A 69 14.01 13.73 -12.61
C ILE A 69 14.06 14.32 -11.19
N LEU A 70 13.36 13.67 -10.26
CA LEU A 70 13.30 14.10 -8.87
C LEU A 70 14.61 13.97 -8.09
N ASP A 71 15.40 12.93 -8.35
CA ASP A 71 16.60 12.57 -7.57
C ASP A 71 17.86 13.22 -8.14
N PHE A 72 17.92 14.55 -8.09
CA PHE A 72 19.07 15.33 -8.59
C PHE A 72 20.19 15.49 -7.54
N PRO A 73 21.44 15.75 -7.98
CA PRO A 73 22.58 15.88 -7.06
C PRO A 73 22.36 16.96 -6.00
N ASN A 74 22.64 16.60 -4.74
CA ASN A 74 22.50 17.47 -3.56
C ASN A 74 21.06 17.82 -3.15
N ARG A 75 20.05 17.18 -3.75
CA ARG A 75 18.70 17.19 -3.15
C ARG A 75 18.76 16.66 -1.72
N GLY A 76 18.00 17.27 -0.81
CA GLY A 76 18.01 16.91 0.61
C GLY A 76 19.26 17.30 1.39
N ARG A 77 20.28 17.90 0.72
CA ARG A 77 21.48 18.41 1.40
C ARG A 77 21.31 19.88 1.73
N GLY A 78 20.98 20.16 2.98
CA GLY A 78 20.99 21.50 3.52
C GLY A 78 21.53 21.54 4.95
N GLU A 79 22.21 22.62 5.31
CA GLU A 79 22.65 22.88 6.68
C GLU A 79 21.48 23.42 7.51
N GLY A 80 20.67 22.52 8.08
CA GLY A 80 19.64 22.87 9.07
C GLY A 80 18.20 22.77 8.58
N LEU A 81 17.28 23.24 9.43
CA LEU A 81 15.86 23.36 9.15
C LEU A 81 15.62 24.62 8.32
N TRP A 82 15.15 24.45 7.09
CA TRP A 82 14.83 25.56 6.19
C TRP A 82 13.37 26.04 6.31
N PHE A 83 12.65 25.57 7.33
CA PHE A 83 11.27 25.93 7.62
C PHE A 83 11.01 25.95 9.13
N GLU A 84 10.04 26.75 9.58
CA GLU A 84 9.57 26.77 10.97
C GLU A 84 8.54 25.65 11.22
N PRO A 85 8.87 24.57 11.96
CA PRO A 85 7.96 23.44 12.06
C PRO A 85 6.72 23.77 12.88
N GLY A 86 5.56 23.59 12.24
CA GLY A 86 4.24 23.94 12.77
C GLY A 86 3.74 25.33 12.37
N GLN A 87 4.54 26.08 11.60
CA GLN A 87 4.13 27.34 10.99
C GLN A 87 4.27 27.30 9.46
N GLU A 88 5.32 26.65 8.97
CA GLU A 88 5.61 26.51 7.55
C GLU A 88 5.60 25.04 7.13
N ASP A 89 5.13 24.82 5.91
CA ASP A 89 5.13 23.52 5.27
C ASP A 89 6.54 23.17 4.73
N PRO A 90 7.05 21.94 4.98
CA PRO A 90 8.31 21.52 4.40
C PRO A 90 8.31 21.62 2.88
N LYS A 91 9.34 22.26 2.32
CA LYS A 91 9.56 22.34 0.86
C LYS A 91 9.99 20.99 0.32
N VAL A 92 9.23 20.45 -0.63
CA VAL A 92 9.46 19.11 -1.20
C VAL A 92 10.80 19.02 -1.95
N GLU A 93 11.25 20.11 -2.57
CA GLU A 93 12.55 20.19 -3.26
C GLU A 93 13.74 20.02 -2.30
N GLU A 94 13.59 20.42 -1.03
CA GLU A 94 14.66 20.41 -0.03
C GLU A 94 14.74 19.10 0.78
N LEU A 95 13.83 18.16 0.54
CA LEU A 95 13.78 16.87 1.24
C LEU A 95 14.39 15.75 0.39
N ASP A 96 14.97 14.75 1.06
CA ASP A 96 15.44 13.53 0.40
C ASP A 96 14.30 12.81 -0.34
N THR A 97 14.55 12.41 -1.59
CA THR A 97 13.54 11.91 -2.55
C THR A 97 12.67 10.77 -2.01
N TYR A 98 13.24 9.89 -1.19
CA TYR A 98 12.54 8.68 -0.72
C TYR A 98 11.84 8.86 0.64
N ILE A 99 12.14 9.93 1.38
CA ILE A 99 11.55 10.17 2.71
C ILE A 99 10.61 11.38 2.72
N CYS A 100 10.64 12.22 1.69
CA CYS A 100 9.84 13.44 1.62
C CYS A 100 8.34 13.18 1.80
N GLY A 101 7.80 12.11 1.19
CA GLY A 101 6.41 11.66 1.41
C GLY A 101 6.10 11.47 2.88
N ILE A 102 6.91 10.69 3.60
CA ILE A 102 6.74 10.40 5.03
C ILE A 102 6.80 11.70 5.85
N VAL A 103 7.78 12.57 5.57
CA VAL A 103 7.92 13.87 6.27
C VAL A 103 6.64 14.70 6.11
N ARG A 104 6.10 14.78 4.90
CA ARG A 104 4.89 15.56 4.63
C ARG A 104 3.67 14.95 5.34
N GLN A 105 3.55 13.63 5.35
CA GLN A 105 2.49 12.94 6.11
C GLN A 105 2.62 13.11 7.64
N PHE A 106 3.85 13.15 8.18
CA PHE A 106 4.07 13.42 9.60
C PHE A 106 3.55 14.81 9.97
N ASN A 107 3.89 15.84 9.19
CA ASN A 107 3.42 17.21 9.44
C ASN A 107 1.90 17.32 9.26
N ARG A 108 1.32 16.67 8.24
CA ARG A 108 -0.16 16.60 8.05
C ARG A 108 -0.87 16.04 9.29
N LEU A 109 -0.28 15.04 9.93
CA LEU A 109 -0.82 14.42 11.15
C LEU A 109 -0.43 15.17 12.44
N GLY A 110 0.19 16.35 12.33
CA GLY A 110 0.60 17.20 13.46
C GLY A 110 1.87 16.76 14.18
N PHE A 111 2.63 15.79 13.64
CA PHE A 111 3.96 15.42 14.13
C PHE A 111 5.04 16.27 13.46
N HIS A 112 5.15 17.52 13.90
CA HIS A 112 6.03 18.51 13.26
C HIS A 112 7.49 18.05 13.21
N THR A 113 8.06 18.00 12.00
CA THR A 113 9.40 17.46 11.76
C THR A 113 10.50 18.52 11.91
N LYS A 114 11.62 18.15 12.52
CA LYS A 114 12.83 19.00 12.69
C LYS A 114 14.02 18.58 11.82
N GLY A 115 13.86 17.56 10.99
CA GLY A 115 14.91 17.03 10.15
C GLY A 115 14.58 15.62 9.71
N SER A 116 15.19 15.20 8.61
CA SER A 116 15.00 13.85 8.06
C SER A 116 16.23 13.47 7.24
N CYS A 117 16.42 12.16 7.06
CA CYS A 117 17.38 11.64 6.09
C CYS A 117 16.92 10.24 5.64
N ASP A 118 16.97 9.98 4.33
CA ASP A 118 16.66 8.66 3.75
C ASP A 118 17.79 7.63 3.93
N GLY A 119 18.89 8.05 4.57
CA GLY A 119 20.06 7.24 4.87
C GLY A 119 21.02 7.04 3.70
N HIS A 120 20.68 7.51 2.50
CA HIS A 120 21.48 7.44 1.26
C HIS A 120 22.06 6.04 0.99
N GLY A 121 21.33 4.99 1.37
CA GLY A 121 21.76 3.59 1.24
C GLY A 121 22.91 3.16 2.16
N LYS A 122 23.38 4.04 3.08
CA LYS A 122 24.52 3.76 3.98
C LYS A 122 24.12 3.56 5.43
N ARG A 123 22.97 4.09 5.84
CA ARG A 123 22.46 4.05 7.22
C ARG A 123 20.94 3.93 7.20
N SER A 124 20.34 3.62 8.36
CA SER A 124 18.88 3.59 8.49
C SER A 124 18.27 4.97 8.20
N PRO A 125 17.18 5.03 7.41
CA PRO A 125 16.38 6.24 7.27
C PRO A 125 15.83 6.69 8.62
N HIS A 126 15.77 8.00 8.85
CA HIS A 126 15.24 8.56 10.09
C HIS A 126 14.53 9.90 9.90
N VAL A 127 13.58 10.18 10.80
CA VAL A 127 12.87 11.46 10.89
C VAL A 127 12.94 11.96 12.33
N MET A 128 13.24 13.24 12.50
CA MET A 128 13.23 13.91 13.80
C MET A 128 11.91 14.66 13.96
N VAL A 129 11.18 14.43 15.04
CA VAL A 129 9.88 15.07 15.34
C VAL A 129 9.94 15.86 16.65
N LYS A 130 9.19 16.97 16.76
CA LYS A 130 9.06 17.74 18.00
C LYS A 130 8.34 16.93 19.08
N LYS A 131 8.62 17.24 20.34
CA LYS A 131 7.96 16.63 21.51
C LYS A 131 6.63 17.33 21.84
N GLU A 132 5.73 17.39 20.88
CA GLU A 132 4.45 18.10 21.00
C GLU A 132 3.26 17.14 21.08
N LYS A 133 3.38 15.98 20.46
CA LYS A 133 2.40 14.90 20.49
C LYS A 133 2.98 13.64 21.12
N ASP A 134 2.08 12.74 21.50
CA ASP A 134 2.43 11.43 22.04
C ASP A 134 3.18 10.60 20.99
N ILE A 135 4.41 10.21 21.33
CA ILE A 135 5.26 9.41 20.43
C ILE A 135 4.75 7.97 20.31
N ASP A 136 4.02 7.46 21.30
CA ASP A 136 3.48 6.11 21.29
C ASP A 136 2.32 5.99 20.29
N GLN A 137 1.55 7.05 20.07
CA GLN A 137 0.55 7.11 18.99
C GLN A 137 1.21 6.98 17.61
N LEU A 138 2.31 7.73 17.38
CA LEU A 138 3.07 7.64 16.13
C LEU A 138 3.70 6.26 15.95
N ALA A 139 4.29 5.70 17.00
CA ALA A 139 4.85 4.35 16.96
C ALA A 139 3.76 3.31 16.66
N GLY A 140 2.60 3.43 17.29
CA GLY A 140 1.43 2.57 17.06
C GLY A 140 0.94 2.61 15.62
N MET A 141 0.80 3.80 15.04
CA MET A 141 0.45 3.98 13.62
C MET A 141 1.50 3.33 12.70
N LEU A 142 2.79 3.61 12.90
CA LEU A 142 3.85 3.05 12.05
C LEU A 142 3.87 1.51 12.10
N LEU A 143 3.66 0.93 13.28
CA LEU A 143 3.50 -0.53 13.44
C LEU A 143 2.25 -1.03 12.70
N ALA A 144 1.11 -0.33 12.80
CA ALA A 144 -0.12 -0.68 12.09
C ALA A 144 0.05 -0.66 10.57
N LEU A 145 0.93 0.20 10.04
CA LEU A 145 1.23 0.31 8.61
C LEU A 145 2.25 -0.72 8.10
N GLY A 146 2.75 -1.61 8.97
CA GLY A 146 3.59 -2.74 8.61
C GLY A 146 5.07 -2.59 8.97
N LEU A 147 5.48 -1.56 9.72
CA LEU A 147 6.84 -1.54 10.26
C LEU A 147 6.98 -2.63 11.32
N LYS A 148 8.03 -3.45 11.21
CA LYS A 148 8.25 -4.58 12.14
C LYS A 148 8.52 -4.12 13.57
N ARG A 149 9.28 -3.03 13.69
CA ARG A 149 9.68 -2.39 14.94
C ARG A 149 9.89 -0.92 14.67
N VAL A 150 9.44 -0.09 15.60
CA VAL A 150 9.70 1.34 15.59
C VAL A 150 10.70 1.61 16.70
N TYR A 151 11.92 2.01 16.32
CA TYR A 151 12.92 2.46 17.27
C TYR A 151 12.99 3.98 17.23
N TYR A 152 12.90 4.62 18.38
CA TYR A 152 13.15 6.05 18.50
C TYR A 152 14.13 6.34 19.63
N ARG A 153 14.94 7.37 19.42
CA ARG A 153 15.85 7.91 20.44
C ARG A 153 15.36 9.27 20.86
N GLU A 154 15.11 9.44 22.16
CA GLU A 154 14.81 10.74 22.73
C GLU A 154 16.06 11.65 22.71
N GLN A 155 15.88 12.88 22.25
CA GLN A 155 16.86 13.96 22.29
C GLN A 155 16.30 15.11 23.11
N ARG A 156 17.10 16.16 23.34
CA ARG A 156 16.70 17.31 24.18
C ARG A 156 15.34 17.90 23.76
N ASN A 157 15.17 18.19 22.47
CA ASN A 157 13.98 18.89 21.93
C ASN A 157 13.26 18.12 20.81
N SER A 158 13.54 16.83 20.64
CA SER A 158 12.92 15.99 19.60
C SER A 158 13.01 14.50 19.92
N TYR A 159 12.22 13.70 19.21
CA TYR A 159 12.43 12.25 19.07
C TYR A 159 13.01 11.98 17.69
N CYS A 160 14.03 11.13 17.59
CA CYS A 160 14.58 10.66 16.32
C CYS A 160 14.10 9.23 16.07
N ILE A 161 13.22 9.05 15.09
CA ILE A 161 12.57 7.79 14.73
C ILE A 161 13.34 7.14 13.59
N TYR A 162 13.73 5.89 13.74
CA TYR A 162 14.44 5.10 12.73
C TYR A 162 13.47 4.12 12.08
N LEU A 163 13.34 4.21 10.76
CA LEU A 163 12.31 3.46 10.02
C LEU A 163 12.78 2.06 9.58
N HIS A 164 14.09 1.83 9.52
CA HIS A 164 14.69 0.52 9.15
C HIS A 164 14.07 -0.11 7.88
N ALA A 165 13.75 0.72 6.88
CA ALA A 165 13.09 0.34 5.65
C ALA A 165 13.97 0.64 4.43
N GLN A 166 13.80 -0.11 3.34
CA GLN A 166 14.40 0.16 2.05
C GLN A 166 13.70 1.32 1.34
N LYS A 167 14.36 1.89 0.31
CA LYS A 167 13.86 3.03 -0.46
C LYS A 167 12.41 2.89 -0.94
N ASN A 168 12.05 1.75 -1.52
CA ASN A 168 10.68 1.53 -2.01
C ASN A 168 9.67 1.34 -0.87
N GLU A 169 10.08 0.70 0.22
CA GLU A 169 9.24 0.53 1.42
C GLU A 169 8.91 1.88 2.08
N LEU A 170 9.81 2.86 1.99
CA LEU A 170 9.55 4.24 2.47
C LEU A 170 8.45 4.92 1.65
N LEU A 171 8.49 4.75 0.32
CA LEU A 171 7.47 5.31 -0.58
C LEU A 171 6.11 4.63 -0.34
N ASP A 172 6.09 3.31 -0.18
CA ASP A 172 4.88 2.56 0.16
C ASP A 172 4.31 2.98 1.52
N LEU A 173 5.18 3.23 2.51
CA LEU A 173 4.77 3.76 3.80
C LEU A 173 4.14 5.15 3.67
N ALA A 174 4.73 6.06 2.90
CA ALA A 174 4.15 7.39 2.67
C ALA A 174 2.74 7.31 2.05
N GLU A 175 2.55 6.40 1.09
CA GLU A 175 1.25 6.16 0.48
C GLU A 175 0.23 5.65 1.51
N LYS A 176 0.59 4.63 2.30
CA LYS A 176 -0.28 4.13 3.38
C LYS A 176 -0.61 5.22 4.40
N MET A 177 0.37 6.04 4.78
CA MET A 177 0.20 7.14 5.73
C MET A 177 -0.76 8.22 5.22
N SER A 178 -0.88 8.42 3.90
CA SER A 178 -1.83 9.40 3.34
C SER A 178 -3.29 9.07 3.62
N LEU A 179 -3.60 7.81 3.87
CA LEU A 179 -4.95 7.32 4.18
C LEU A 179 -5.34 7.51 5.64
N ILE A 180 -4.37 7.79 6.52
CA ILE A 180 -4.62 7.90 7.96
C ILE A 180 -5.27 9.24 8.28
N GLU A 181 -6.33 9.22 9.06
CA GLU A 181 -6.92 10.42 9.64
C GLU A 181 -6.34 10.70 11.03
N GLU A 182 -6.20 11.98 11.39
CA GLU A 182 -5.60 12.37 12.67
C GLU A 182 -6.33 11.76 13.87
N HIS A 183 -7.67 11.69 13.82
CA HIS A 183 -8.48 11.14 14.91
C HIS A 183 -8.28 9.62 15.11
N TRP A 184 -7.76 8.88 14.12
CA TRP A 184 -7.47 7.44 14.26
C TRP A 184 -6.30 7.18 15.22
N LEU A 185 -5.41 8.16 15.36
CA LEU A 185 -4.24 8.06 16.24
C LEU A 185 -4.65 7.91 17.71
N GLU A 186 -5.77 8.51 18.11
CA GLU A 186 -6.33 8.42 19.46
C GLU A 186 -7.02 7.07 19.71
N LEU A 187 -7.56 6.44 18.67
CA LEU A 187 -8.21 5.13 18.73
C LEU A 187 -7.20 3.97 18.75
N GLY A 188 -5.96 4.24 18.32
CA GLY A 188 -4.82 3.35 18.49
C GLY A 188 -4.62 2.30 17.39
N LEU A 189 -3.63 1.46 17.61
CA LEU A 189 -3.05 0.56 16.60
C LEU A 189 -4.06 -0.43 16.00
N GLU A 190 -4.89 -1.08 16.83
CA GLU A 190 -5.83 -2.09 16.33
C GLU A 190 -6.94 -1.48 15.47
N TYR A 191 -7.44 -0.29 15.85
CA TYR A 191 -8.40 0.45 15.04
C TYR A 191 -7.81 0.83 13.68
N ILE A 192 -6.57 1.35 13.66
CA ILE A 192 -5.88 1.69 12.41
C ILE A 192 -5.74 0.47 11.51
N LYS A 193 -5.34 -0.68 12.05
CA LYS A 193 -5.25 -1.93 11.26
C LYS A 193 -6.60 -2.31 10.65
N GLU A 194 -7.67 -2.22 11.45
CA GLU A 194 -9.01 -2.52 10.98
C GLU A 194 -9.45 -1.58 9.85
N GLN A 195 -9.22 -0.28 9.98
CA GLN A 195 -9.55 0.69 8.92
C GLN A 195 -8.71 0.46 7.67
N MET A 196 -7.42 0.17 7.81
CA MET A 196 -6.56 -0.16 6.66
C MET A 196 -7.04 -1.41 5.93
N PHE A 197 -7.53 -2.42 6.66
CA PHE A 197 -8.15 -3.60 6.08
C PHE A 197 -9.40 -3.23 5.27
N TYR A 198 -10.32 -2.45 5.85
CA TYR A 198 -11.54 -2.03 5.16
C TYR A 198 -11.27 -1.15 3.95
N LEU A 199 -10.31 -0.22 4.01
CA LEU A 199 -9.91 0.61 2.88
C LEU A 199 -9.36 -0.25 1.73
N SER A 200 -8.55 -1.27 2.05
CA SER A 200 -8.02 -2.21 1.06
C SER A 200 -9.13 -3.03 0.39
N LEU A 201 -10.11 -3.47 1.18
CA LEU A 201 -11.27 -4.21 0.69
C LEU A 201 -12.16 -3.31 -0.18
N GLU A 202 -12.59 -2.15 0.32
CA GLU A 202 -13.52 -1.24 -0.36
C GLU A 202 -12.90 -0.57 -1.60
N GLY A 203 -11.78 0.13 -1.41
CA GLY A 203 -11.13 0.91 -2.47
C GLY A 203 -10.27 0.07 -3.42
N GLY A 204 -10.03 -1.19 -3.08
CA GLY A 204 -9.32 -2.14 -3.93
C GLY A 204 -10.24 -3.23 -4.41
N LEU A 205 -10.34 -4.30 -3.61
CA LEU A 205 -10.97 -5.55 -4.03
C LEU A 205 -12.42 -5.37 -4.46
N LEU A 206 -13.25 -4.59 -3.79
CA LEU A 206 -14.66 -4.42 -4.18
C LEU A 206 -14.86 -3.44 -5.35
N THR A 207 -13.82 -2.75 -5.82
CA THR A 207 -13.93 -1.75 -6.90
C THR A 207 -13.34 -2.24 -8.22
N ILE A 208 -12.37 -3.16 -8.18
CA ILE A 208 -11.70 -3.66 -9.38
C ILE A 208 -12.65 -4.54 -10.22
N PRO A 209 -12.79 -4.35 -11.54
CA PRO A 209 -13.57 -5.28 -12.36
C PRO A 209 -12.93 -6.68 -12.40
N GLY A 210 -13.75 -7.71 -12.56
CA GLY A 210 -13.29 -9.09 -12.48
C GLY A 210 -14.42 -10.09 -12.58
N THR A 211 -15.25 -9.98 -13.63
CA THR A 211 -16.26 -11.00 -13.94
C THR A 211 -15.62 -12.32 -14.31
N SER A 212 -16.35 -13.43 -14.15
CA SER A 212 -15.82 -14.76 -14.48
C SER A 212 -15.37 -14.84 -15.94
N GLY A 213 -14.06 -15.01 -16.14
CA GLY A 213 -13.36 -15.00 -17.43
C GLY A 213 -12.55 -13.72 -17.72
N ASP A 214 -12.68 -12.66 -16.91
CA ASP A 214 -11.92 -11.41 -17.01
C ASP A 214 -11.27 -10.98 -15.68
N GLU A 215 -10.63 -11.93 -14.99
CA GLU A 215 -10.04 -11.72 -13.65
C GLU A 215 -8.64 -11.10 -13.68
N SER A 216 -8.14 -10.69 -14.85
CA SER A 216 -6.74 -10.29 -15.01
C SER A 216 -6.35 -9.10 -14.13
N LEU A 217 -7.23 -8.11 -13.98
CA LEU A 217 -6.98 -6.91 -13.19
C LEU A 217 -6.94 -7.21 -11.68
N VAL A 218 -7.94 -7.94 -11.17
CA VAL A 218 -7.97 -8.34 -9.76
C VAL A 218 -6.83 -9.31 -9.42
N ARG A 219 -6.46 -10.21 -10.34
CA ARG A 219 -5.32 -11.12 -10.17
C ARG A 219 -4.01 -10.37 -10.02
N GLU A 220 -3.74 -9.38 -10.88
CA GLU A 220 -2.51 -8.59 -10.77
C GLU A 220 -2.50 -7.74 -9.49
N PHE A 221 -3.65 -7.21 -9.07
CA PHE A 221 -3.76 -6.51 -7.78
C PHE A 221 -3.43 -7.43 -6.59
N VAL A 222 -4.03 -8.63 -6.53
CA VAL A 222 -3.77 -9.61 -5.46
C VAL A 222 -2.30 -10.06 -5.49
N LYS A 223 -1.73 -10.26 -6.68
CA LYS A 223 -0.32 -10.62 -6.86
C LYS A 223 0.61 -9.53 -6.33
N GLU A 224 0.39 -8.26 -6.67
CA GLU A 224 1.19 -7.13 -6.16
C GLU A 224 1.12 -7.05 -4.63
N LYS A 225 -0.06 -7.23 -4.05
CA LYS A 225 -0.26 -7.20 -2.59
C LYS A 225 0.33 -8.40 -1.86
N LEU A 226 0.30 -9.58 -2.46
CA LEU A 226 0.75 -10.82 -1.82
C LEU A 226 2.26 -11.05 -1.95
N GLN A 227 2.85 -10.64 -3.07
CA GLN A 227 4.25 -10.89 -3.42
C GLN A 227 5.27 -10.55 -2.31
N PRO A 228 5.15 -9.44 -1.55
CA PRO A 228 6.11 -9.13 -0.48
C PRO A 228 6.10 -10.14 0.68
N PHE A 229 5.02 -10.91 0.83
CA PHE A 229 4.79 -11.75 1.99
C PHE A 229 5.03 -13.24 1.71
N VAL A 230 5.20 -13.64 0.45
CA VAL A 230 5.35 -15.05 0.04
C VAL A 230 6.74 -15.34 -0.53
N ASP A 231 7.13 -16.62 -0.58
CA ASP A 231 8.44 -17.02 -1.09
C ASP A 231 8.39 -17.26 -2.61
N ASN A 232 7.28 -17.79 -3.09
CA ASN A 232 7.02 -17.98 -4.52
C ASN A 232 5.58 -17.60 -4.86
N ILE A 233 5.39 -17.01 -6.03
CA ILE A 233 4.10 -16.64 -6.60
C ILE A 233 4.11 -16.87 -8.11
N SER A 234 3.09 -17.56 -8.63
CA SER A 234 2.99 -17.92 -10.04
C SER A 234 1.54 -17.98 -10.47
N THR A 235 1.28 -17.76 -11.76
CA THR A 235 -0.01 -18.00 -12.37
C THR A 235 0.08 -19.30 -13.16
N ASP A 236 -0.87 -20.21 -12.96
CA ASP A 236 -0.91 -21.46 -13.72
C ASP A 236 -1.43 -21.25 -15.15
N ARG A 237 -1.49 -22.32 -15.94
CA ARG A 237 -1.93 -22.27 -17.35
C ARG A 237 -3.41 -21.90 -17.51
N HIS A 238 -4.18 -22.08 -16.45
CA HIS A 238 -5.62 -21.84 -16.45
C HIS A 238 -5.94 -20.44 -15.93
N GLY A 239 -4.99 -19.78 -15.24
CA GLY A 239 -5.12 -18.41 -14.76
C GLY A 239 -5.27 -18.31 -13.25
N ASN A 240 -5.22 -19.42 -12.51
CA ASN A 240 -5.23 -19.39 -11.05
C ASN A 240 -3.92 -18.80 -10.52
N LEU A 241 -4.01 -18.00 -9.45
CA LEU A 241 -2.84 -17.46 -8.78
C LEU A 241 -2.44 -18.37 -7.62
N LEU A 242 -1.22 -18.87 -7.67
CA LEU A 242 -0.66 -19.82 -6.72
C LEU A 242 0.49 -19.15 -5.99
N ALA A 243 0.45 -19.16 -4.66
CA ALA A 243 1.54 -18.63 -3.86
C ALA A 243 1.84 -19.53 -2.67
N GLU A 244 3.10 -19.61 -2.27
CA GLU A 244 3.47 -20.38 -1.10
C GLU A 244 4.52 -19.69 -0.25
N LYS A 245 4.44 -19.94 1.05
CA LYS A 245 5.44 -19.50 2.01
C LYS A 245 5.73 -20.57 3.05
N THR A 246 7.00 -20.75 3.36
CA THR A 246 7.45 -21.53 4.52
C THR A 246 7.83 -20.57 5.64
N TYR A 247 7.09 -20.62 6.75
CA TYR A 247 7.32 -19.77 7.91
C TYR A 247 8.26 -20.45 8.91
N ASN A 248 9.16 -19.67 9.50
CA ASN A 248 10.10 -20.10 10.54
C ASN A 248 10.85 -21.40 10.15
N SER A 249 10.80 -22.44 10.98
CA SER A 249 11.50 -23.71 10.70
C SER A 249 10.79 -24.61 9.69
N GLY A 250 9.55 -24.28 9.28
CA GLY A 250 8.75 -25.10 8.37
C GLY A 250 8.35 -26.49 8.92
N ASN A 251 8.61 -26.76 10.21
CA ASN A 251 8.46 -28.08 10.81
C ASN A 251 7.01 -28.45 11.17
N GLY A 252 6.10 -27.48 11.17
CA GLY A 252 4.68 -27.72 11.45
C GLY A 252 3.86 -28.05 10.21
N PRO A 253 2.53 -27.81 10.26
CA PRO A 253 1.61 -28.29 9.23
C PRO A 253 1.78 -27.54 7.91
N THR A 254 1.32 -28.17 6.84
CA THR A 254 1.02 -27.50 5.57
C THR A 254 -0.46 -27.15 5.54
N ILE A 255 -0.77 -25.86 5.41
CA ILE A 255 -2.14 -25.34 5.33
C ILE A 255 -2.36 -24.83 3.90
N LEU A 256 -3.50 -25.19 3.32
CA LEU A 256 -3.94 -24.67 2.04
C LEU A 256 -5.14 -23.76 2.30
N LEU A 257 -5.05 -22.53 1.83
CA LEU A 257 -6.09 -21.52 1.90
C LEU A 257 -6.52 -21.17 0.48
N ASN A 258 -7.83 -21.09 0.25
CA ASN A 258 -8.39 -20.79 -1.06
C ASN A 258 -9.45 -19.70 -0.95
N ALA A 259 -9.47 -18.84 -1.95
CA ALA A 259 -10.53 -17.88 -2.24
C ALA A 259 -10.70 -17.78 -3.77
N HIS A 260 -11.85 -17.33 -4.25
CA HIS A 260 -12.02 -17.07 -5.69
C HIS A 260 -11.96 -15.57 -6.02
N LEU A 261 -11.47 -15.25 -7.22
CA LEU A 261 -11.24 -13.87 -7.66
C LEU A 261 -12.44 -13.27 -8.39
N ASP A 262 -13.22 -14.13 -9.04
CA ASP A 262 -14.26 -13.72 -9.95
C ASP A 262 -15.52 -13.25 -9.22
N THR A 263 -16.36 -12.54 -9.97
CA THR A 263 -17.70 -12.17 -9.53
C THR A 263 -18.72 -12.58 -10.56
N VAL A 264 -19.93 -12.91 -10.10
CA VAL A 264 -21.05 -13.34 -10.95
C VAL A 264 -21.36 -12.33 -12.07
N VAL A 265 -21.31 -11.05 -11.75
CA VAL A 265 -21.58 -9.94 -12.70
C VAL A 265 -20.59 -8.80 -12.51
N GLU A 266 -20.57 -7.90 -13.49
CA GLU A 266 -19.69 -6.74 -13.51
C GLU A 266 -20.00 -5.79 -12.36
N ILE A 267 -18.95 -5.25 -11.75
CA ILE A 267 -19.09 -4.26 -10.69
C ILE A 267 -19.27 -2.89 -11.34
N ASN A 268 -20.38 -2.21 -11.01
CA ASN A 268 -20.61 -0.86 -11.49
C ASN A 268 -19.60 0.12 -10.86
N ALA A 269 -18.85 0.85 -11.70
CA ALA A 269 -17.80 1.77 -11.26
C ALA A 269 -18.34 3.01 -10.52
N ASP A 270 -19.59 3.42 -10.80
CA ASP A 270 -20.22 4.60 -10.20
C ASP A 270 -21.02 4.27 -8.93
N ARG A 271 -21.05 2.99 -8.52
CA ARG A 271 -21.78 2.55 -7.34
C ARG A 271 -21.14 3.11 -6.07
N LYS A 272 -21.97 3.37 -5.06
CA LYS A 272 -21.54 3.75 -3.71
C LYS A 272 -21.74 2.58 -2.76
N ILE A 273 -20.72 2.29 -1.97
CA ILE A 273 -20.79 1.30 -0.89
C ILE A 273 -21.26 2.02 0.37
N SER A 274 -22.33 1.53 0.98
CA SER A 274 -22.85 2.03 2.26
C SER A 274 -22.60 0.99 3.35
N LYS A 275 -22.21 1.46 4.53
CA LYS A 275 -21.94 0.62 5.71
C LYS A 275 -22.85 1.07 6.84
N ILE A 276 -23.74 0.19 7.26
CA ILE A 276 -24.59 0.40 8.43
C ILE A 276 -24.34 -0.78 9.37
N ASP A 277 -23.66 -0.49 10.48
CA ASP A 277 -23.15 -1.48 11.43
C ASP A 277 -22.31 -2.56 10.72
N SER A 278 -22.76 -3.82 10.74
CA SER A 278 -22.09 -4.95 10.09
C SER A 278 -22.58 -5.20 8.66
N ILE A 279 -23.54 -4.42 8.16
CA ILE A 279 -24.17 -4.63 6.86
C ILE A 279 -23.59 -3.68 5.82
N TRP A 280 -23.05 -4.25 4.75
CA TRP A 280 -22.50 -3.51 3.62
C TRP A 280 -23.43 -3.68 2.43
N THR A 281 -23.80 -2.58 1.78
CA THR A 281 -24.70 -2.59 0.62
C THR A 281 -24.12 -1.79 -0.53
N SER A 282 -24.47 -2.20 -1.75
CA SER A 282 -24.19 -1.45 -2.96
C SER A 282 -25.41 -0.62 -3.34
N SER A 283 -25.23 0.64 -3.76
CA SER A 283 -26.32 1.44 -4.32
C SER A 283 -26.84 0.89 -5.65
N GLU A 284 -25.99 0.17 -6.39
CA GLU A 284 -26.30 -0.41 -7.69
C GLU A 284 -25.51 -1.71 -7.91
N GLY A 285 -26.14 -2.71 -8.55
CA GLY A 285 -25.51 -4.00 -8.83
C GLY A 285 -25.11 -4.80 -7.59
N ILE A 286 -24.18 -5.74 -7.77
CA ILE A 286 -23.68 -6.58 -6.67
C ILE A 286 -22.68 -5.84 -5.80
N LEU A 287 -22.49 -6.33 -4.56
CA LEU A 287 -21.38 -5.90 -3.72
C LEU A 287 -20.04 -6.49 -4.17
N GLY A 288 -20.04 -7.72 -4.70
CA GLY A 288 -18.83 -8.46 -5.05
C GLY A 288 -18.05 -8.97 -3.83
N ALA A 289 -18.69 -9.07 -2.66
CA ALA A 289 -18.04 -9.57 -1.44
C ALA A 289 -17.77 -11.07 -1.47
N ASP A 290 -18.62 -11.84 -2.15
CA ASP A 290 -18.37 -13.24 -2.49
C ASP A 290 -17.48 -13.30 -3.74
N ASP A 291 -16.23 -13.76 -3.68
CA ASP A 291 -15.43 -14.14 -2.49
C ASP A 291 -14.27 -13.17 -2.22
N ARG A 292 -14.43 -11.92 -2.65
CA ARG A 292 -13.40 -10.89 -2.46
C ARG A 292 -13.13 -10.55 -1.00
N ALA A 293 -14.09 -10.80 -0.10
CA ALA A 293 -13.84 -10.76 1.34
C ALA A 293 -12.87 -11.87 1.79
N GLY A 294 -13.02 -13.09 1.27
CA GLY A 294 -12.08 -14.19 1.47
C GLY A 294 -10.69 -13.84 0.96
N VAL A 295 -10.61 -13.25 -0.24
CA VAL A 295 -9.35 -12.75 -0.82
C VAL A 295 -8.65 -11.76 0.12
N ALA A 296 -9.40 -10.78 0.66
CA ALA A 296 -8.86 -9.80 1.61
C ALA A 296 -8.34 -10.47 2.90
N ILE A 297 -9.07 -11.45 3.43
CA ILE A 297 -8.65 -12.22 4.60
C ILE A 297 -7.35 -12.98 4.31
N LEU A 298 -7.21 -13.61 3.14
CA LEU A 298 -5.99 -14.34 2.79
C LEU A 298 -4.77 -13.42 2.67
N LEU A 299 -4.94 -12.23 2.09
CA LEU A 299 -3.89 -11.20 2.04
C LEU A 299 -3.47 -10.77 3.45
N ASN A 300 -4.44 -10.51 4.33
CA ASN A 300 -4.17 -10.11 5.72
C ASN A 300 -3.50 -11.23 6.53
N ILE A 301 -3.87 -12.49 6.30
CA ILE A 301 -3.20 -13.66 6.90
C ILE A 301 -1.75 -13.73 6.43
N ALA A 302 -1.48 -13.52 5.14
CA ALA A 302 -0.12 -13.55 4.61
C ALA A 302 0.77 -12.50 5.26
N GLU A 303 0.27 -11.27 5.40
CA GLU A 303 0.97 -10.18 6.11
C GLU A 303 1.17 -10.50 7.60
N SER A 304 0.12 -10.91 8.30
CA SER A 304 0.13 -11.16 9.74
C SER A 304 1.04 -12.34 10.14
N LEU A 305 1.07 -13.41 9.34
CA LEU A 305 1.85 -14.60 9.66
C LEU A 305 3.36 -14.36 9.61
N VAL A 306 3.85 -13.36 8.86
CA VAL A 306 5.28 -12.99 8.82
C VAL A 306 5.82 -12.62 10.21
N HIS A 307 4.95 -12.15 11.10
CA HIS A 307 5.31 -11.74 12.46
C HIS A 307 4.84 -12.71 13.54
N SER A 308 4.30 -13.86 13.14
CA SER A 308 3.79 -14.87 14.05
C SER A 308 4.85 -15.91 14.43
N SER A 309 4.57 -16.67 15.49
CA SER A 309 5.34 -17.87 15.86
C SER A 309 5.00 -19.10 15.03
N PHE A 310 4.12 -18.99 14.02
CA PHE A 310 3.72 -20.11 13.17
C PHE A 310 4.94 -20.68 12.45
N SER A 311 5.18 -21.97 12.60
CA SER A 311 6.24 -22.68 11.89
C SER A 311 5.61 -23.77 11.05
N GLY A 312 5.53 -23.56 9.74
CA GLY A 312 4.81 -24.43 8.82
C GLY A 312 4.79 -23.85 7.42
N LYS A 313 4.10 -24.53 6.50
CA LYS A 313 3.96 -24.06 5.12
C LYS A 313 2.52 -23.61 4.87
N VAL A 314 2.33 -22.44 4.26
CA VAL A 314 1.02 -22.00 3.79
C VAL A 314 1.06 -21.90 2.29
N LYS A 315 0.03 -22.48 1.65
CA LYS A 315 -0.24 -22.37 0.22
C LYS A 315 -1.52 -21.56 0.05
N TYR A 316 -1.44 -20.49 -0.72
CA TYR A 316 -2.54 -19.62 -1.08
C TYR A 316 -2.93 -19.92 -2.52
N ILE A 317 -4.22 -20.17 -2.75
CA ILE A 317 -4.77 -20.43 -4.07
C ILE A 317 -5.89 -19.44 -4.31
N PHE A 318 -5.75 -18.61 -5.34
CA PHE A 318 -6.82 -17.77 -5.82
C PHE A 318 -7.32 -18.32 -7.15
N THR A 319 -8.52 -18.90 -7.11
CA THR A 319 -9.15 -19.53 -8.28
C THR A 319 -9.88 -18.51 -9.14
N ILE A 320 -10.04 -18.85 -10.42
CA ILE A 320 -10.86 -18.09 -11.38
C ILE A 320 -12.09 -18.89 -11.79
N GLU A 321 -13.07 -18.22 -12.41
CA GLU A 321 -14.29 -18.84 -12.95
C GLU A 321 -14.98 -19.85 -12.00
N GLU A 322 -15.06 -19.52 -10.70
CA GLU A 322 -15.80 -20.31 -9.70
C GLU A 322 -17.30 -20.31 -10.04
N GLU A 323 -17.84 -19.12 -10.32
CA GLU A 323 -19.26 -18.87 -10.54
C GLU A 323 -19.79 -19.50 -11.84
N ARG A 324 -18.87 -19.94 -12.71
CA ARG A 324 -19.16 -20.67 -13.96
C ARG A 324 -18.97 -22.18 -13.83
N GLY A 325 -18.91 -22.70 -12.60
CA GLY A 325 -18.90 -24.12 -12.31
C GLY A 325 -17.53 -24.68 -11.89
N LEU A 326 -16.81 -23.94 -11.05
CA LEU A 326 -15.53 -24.33 -10.46
C LEU A 326 -14.43 -24.60 -11.51
N ILE A 327 -14.40 -23.83 -12.60
CA ILE A 327 -13.52 -24.10 -13.74
C ILE A 327 -12.05 -23.98 -13.31
N GLY A 328 -11.67 -22.91 -12.62
CA GLY A 328 -10.31 -22.73 -12.11
C GLY A 328 -9.88 -23.85 -11.17
N ALA A 329 -10.73 -24.20 -10.20
CA ALA A 329 -10.45 -25.26 -9.22
C ALA A 329 -10.30 -26.66 -9.87
N ARG A 330 -11.11 -26.99 -10.88
CA ARG A 330 -11.06 -28.29 -11.59
C ARG A 330 -9.82 -28.47 -12.46
N ASN A 331 -9.23 -27.36 -12.92
CA ASN A 331 -8.06 -27.36 -13.79
C ASN A 331 -6.80 -26.87 -13.07
N LEU A 332 -6.84 -26.79 -11.73
CA LEU A 332 -5.70 -26.40 -10.93
C LEU A 332 -4.52 -27.37 -11.17
N ASP A 333 -3.33 -26.81 -11.37
CA ASP A 333 -2.12 -27.60 -11.58
C ASP A 333 -1.82 -28.52 -10.38
N ASP A 334 -1.99 -29.84 -10.59
CA ASP A 334 -1.84 -30.88 -9.56
C ASP A 334 -0.53 -30.78 -8.77
N TYR A 335 0.58 -30.37 -9.39
CA TYR A 335 1.88 -30.27 -8.71
C TYR A 335 1.80 -29.38 -7.47
N PHE A 336 0.96 -28.34 -7.51
CA PHE A 336 0.80 -27.39 -6.42
C PHE A 336 0.01 -27.99 -5.25
N LEU A 337 -0.86 -28.97 -5.52
CA LEU A 337 -1.55 -29.73 -4.49
C LEU A 337 -0.63 -30.73 -3.79
N TRP A 338 0.38 -31.26 -4.49
CA TRP A 338 1.30 -32.26 -3.92
C TRP A 338 2.41 -31.64 -3.07
N GLY A 339 2.90 -32.40 -2.07
CA GLY A 339 3.79 -31.92 -1.00
C GLY A 339 3.13 -31.86 0.39
N ASN A 340 1.88 -32.29 0.50
CA ASN A 340 1.13 -32.32 1.75
C ASN A 340 1.46 -33.60 2.52
N ARG A 341 1.90 -33.49 3.78
CA ARG A 341 1.77 -34.59 4.75
C ARG A 341 0.30 -34.72 5.20
N CYS A 342 -0.58 -35.00 4.24
CA CYS A 342 -1.92 -35.51 4.49
C CYS A 342 -2.22 -36.55 3.39
N CYS A 343 -2.51 -37.78 3.78
CA CYS A 343 -2.65 -38.98 2.96
C CYS A 343 -1.35 -39.65 2.45
N ASN A 344 -0.61 -40.27 3.39
CA ASN A 344 0.16 -41.48 3.06
C ASN A 344 -0.36 -42.68 3.87
N ARG A 345 -1.68 -42.92 3.83
CA ARG A 345 -2.27 -44.21 4.18
C ARG A 345 -3.27 -44.61 3.11
N ARG A 346 -2.85 -45.64 2.36
CA ARG A 346 -3.61 -46.48 1.43
C ARG A 346 -3.78 -45.99 0.00
N ARG A 347 -2.67 -46.01 -0.74
CA ARG A 347 -2.63 -46.76 -2.01
C ARG A 347 -1.46 -47.74 -1.98
N SER A 348 -1.67 -48.86 -1.28
CA SER A 348 -0.95 -50.10 -1.54
C SER A 348 -1.91 -51.26 -1.37
N LYS A 349 -2.39 -51.76 -2.51
CA LYS A 349 -2.49 -53.17 -2.91
C LYS A 349 -3.56 -53.31 -3.98
N ARG A 350 -3.07 -53.68 -5.17
CA ARG A 350 -3.67 -54.49 -6.24
C ARG A 350 -5.09 -54.16 -6.69
#